data_AF-Q4H1J8-F1
#
_entry.id   AF-Q4H1J8-F1
#
_cell.length_a   1.000
_cell.length_b   1.000
_cell.length_c   1.000
_cell.angle_alpha   90.00
_cell.angle_beta   90.00
_cell.angle_gamma   90.00
#
_symmetry.space_group_name_H-M   'P 1'
#
loop_
_entity.id
_entity.type
_entity.pdbx_description
1 polymer ?
#
loop_
_entity_poly.entity_id
_entity_poly.type
_entity_poly.pdbx_seq_one_letter_code
_entity_poly.pdbx_strand_id
1 'polypeptide(L)'
;INKYYILDLTPDKSLVKWATDSGIQLFIVSWRNPTVEHRDWGLEDYVRALDHAVDVAREITGSPDVNMWGSCSGGMCLAAYLGWLAAKGDRKVVNTSWAVCVLDTQAAVEDSTLGLFNSPATIRAAKARSSRKGFVSGEEMASMFAWLRPNDLIWNYFVNNYL
;
A
#
# COMPACT_ATOMS: atom_id res chain seq x y z
N ILE A 1 0.08 -5.42 9.09
CA ILE A 1 -0.01 -5.96 7.73
C ILE A 1 1.30 -5.72 7.01
N ASN A 2 1.67 -6.65 6.13
CA ASN A 2 2.95 -6.73 5.41
C ASN A 2 3.56 -5.35 5.12
N LYS A 3 4.75 -5.11 5.69
CA LYS A 3 5.55 -3.92 5.40
C LYS A 3 6.36 -4.14 4.11
N TYR A 4 7.15 -3.13 3.76
CA TYR A 4 8.02 -3.14 2.59
C TYR A 4 8.90 -4.39 2.46
N TYR A 5 9.29 -5.04 3.57
CA TYR A 5 10.13 -6.24 3.57
C TYR A 5 9.46 -7.48 2.95
N ILE A 6 8.17 -7.43 2.59
CA ILE A 6 7.55 -8.50 1.76
C ILE A 6 8.26 -8.65 0.40
N LEU A 7 9.02 -7.65 -0.01
CA LEU A 7 9.82 -7.61 -1.24
C LEU A 7 11.27 -8.01 -1.02
N ASP A 8 11.66 -8.27 0.23
CA ASP A 8 13.02 -8.54 0.66
C ASP A 8 13.02 -9.54 1.83
N LEU A 9 12.49 -10.74 1.57
CA LEU A 9 12.26 -11.74 2.61
C LEU A 9 13.53 -12.53 2.95
N THR A 10 14.10 -13.17 1.94
CA THR A 10 15.31 -13.99 2.01
C THR A 10 16.14 -13.73 0.76
N PRO A 11 17.45 -14.03 0.75
CA PRO A 11 18.29 -13.77 -0.42
C PRO A 11 17.77 -14.40 -1.73
N ASP A 12 17.16 -15.58 -1.65
CA ASP A 12 16.53 -16.29 -2.77
C ASP A 12 15.13 -15.74 -3.15
N LYS A 13 14.50 -14.95 -2.27
CA LYS A 13 13.15 -14.37 -2.43
C LYS A 13 13.17 -12.86 -2.16
N SER A 14 14.12 -12.18 -2.76
CA SER A 14 14.28 -10.73 -2.64
C SER A 14 14.23 -10.07 -4.01
N LEU A 15 13.15 -9.32 -4.24
CA LEU A 15 13.02 -8.43 -5.40
C LEU A 15 14.05 -7.30 -5.32
N VAL A 16 14.36 -6.84 -4.09
CA VAL A 16 15.37 -5.81 -3.84
C VAL A 16 16.73 -6.28 -4.33
N LYS A 17 17.15 -7.49 -3.92
CA LYS A 17 18.40 -8.09 -4.37
C LYS A 17 18.42 -8.26 -5.89
N TRP A 18 17.36 -8.80 -6.47
CA TRP A 18 17.27 -8.97 -7.92
C TRP A 18 17.41 -7.63 -8.67
N ALA A 19 16.73 -6.58 -8.20
CA ALA A 19 16.79 -5.26 -8.81
C ALA A 19 18.21 -4.68 -8.72
N THR A 20 18.85 -4.74 -7.54
CA THR A 20 20.21 -4.23 -7.35
C THR A 20 21.24 -5.04 -8.15
N ASP A 21 21.12 -6.37 -8.19
CA ASP A 21 22.00 -7.24 -8.98
C ASP A 21 21.84 -6.98 -10.50
N SER A 22 20.65 -6.54 -10.92
CA SER A 22 20.36 -6.14 -12.31
C SER A 22 20.80 -4.71 -12.64
N GLY A 23 21.45 -4.00 -11.71
CA GLY A 23 21.92 -2.63 -11.90
C GLY A 23 20.84 -1.55 -11.74
N ILE A 24 19.68 -1.89 -11.17
CA ILE A 24 18.61 -0.93 -10.89
C ILE A 24 18.87 -0.29 -9.53
N GLN A 25 19.05 1.03 -9.51
CA GLN A 25 19.12 1.78 -8.26
C GLN A 25 17.72 1.90 -7.63
N LEU A 26 17.47 1.14 -6.56
CA LEU A 26 16.17 1.04 -5.92
C LEU A 26 16.09 1.87 -4.63
N PHE A 27 15.04 2.67 -4.50
CA PHE A 27 14.61 3.30 -3.25
C PHE A 27 13.29 2.71 -2.80
N ILE A 28 13.10 2.57 -1.49
CA ILE A 28 11.90 1.97 -0.91
C ILE A 28 11.34 2.86 0.19
N VAL A 29 10.04 3.13 0.13
CA VAL A 29 9.34 3.85 1.18
C VAL A 29 8.97 2.90 2.33
N SER A 30 9.66 3.03 3.46
CA SER A 30 9.32 2.32 4.69
C SER A 30 8.30 3.13 5.50
N TRP A 31 7.01 2.83 5.30
CA TRP A 31 5.94 3.49 6.05
C TRP A 31 6.02 3.24 7.57
N ARG A 32 5.85 4.30 8.34
CA ARG A 32 5.75 4.25 9.80
C ARG A 32 4.45 3.54 10.20
N ASN A 33 4.49 2.77 11.30
CA ASN A 33 3.26 2.31 11.92
C ASN A 33 2.55 3.52 12.58
N PRO A 34 1.28 3.81 12.24
CA PRO A 34 0.59 4.97 12.78
C PRO A 34 0.44 4.86 14.30
N THR A 35 0.57 6.00 14.95
CA THR A 35 0.29 6.20 16.37
C THR A 35 -0.87 7.18 16.52
N VAL A 36 -1.32 7.45 17.74
CA VAL A 36 -2.37 8.46 18.01
C VAL A 36 -2.00 9.84 17.46
N GLU A 37 -0.70 10.17 17.34
CA GLU A 37 -0.23 11.42 16.72
C GLU A 37 -0.61 11.54 15.24
N HIS A 38 -0.87 10.42 14.57
CA HIS A 38 -1.21 10.36 13.15
C HIS A 38 -2.73 10.22 12.93
N ARG A 39 -3.54 10.50 13.95
CA ARG A 39 -5.00 10.27 13.93
C ARG A 39 -5.76 11.06 12.86
N ASP A 40 -5.20 12.19 12.47
CA ASP A 40 -5.82 13.10 11.51
C ASP A 40 -5.22 12.93 10.10
N TRP A 41 -4.30 11.97 9.91
CA TRP A 41 -3.73 11.70 8.60
C TRP A 41 -4.77 11.13 7.65
N GLY A 42 -4.95 11.81 6.51
CA GLY A 42 -5.72 11.36 5.37
C GLY A 42 -4.83 10.91 4.21
N LEU A 43 -5.46 10.51 3.10
CA LEU A 43 -4.75 10.14 1.87
C LEU A 43 -3.82 11.25 1.37
N GLU A 44 -4.21 12.51 1.57
CA GLU A 44 -3.39 13.68 1.20
C GLU A 44 -2.03 13.71 1.92
N ASP A 45 -1.97 13.32 3.19
CA ASP A 45 -0.72 13.32 3.96
C ASP A 45 0.23 12.24 3.45
N TYR A 46 -0.30 11.07 3.11
CA TYR A 46 0.48 10.00 2.47
C TYR A 46 0.98 10.41 1.08
N VAL A 47 0.15 11.12 0.30
CA VAL A 47 0.55 11.64 -1.02
C VAL A 47 1.67 12.68 -0.88
N ARG A 48 1.57 13.62 0.07
CA ARG A 48 2.63 14.60 0.34
C ARG A 48 3.91 13.95 0.86
N ALA A 49 3.80 12.93 1.70
CA ALA A 49 4.95 12.17 2.17
C ALA A 49 5.63 11.39 1.03
N LEU A 50 4.84 10.81 0.11
CA LEU A 50 5.36 10.14 -1.08
C LEU A 50 6.06 11.12 -2.03
N ASP A 51 5.48 12.31 -2.23
CA ASP A 51 6.08 13.41 -3.00
C ASP A 51 7.46 13.78 -2.47
N HIS A 52 7.57 13.99 -1.16
CA HIS A 52 8.83 14.29 -0.49
C HIS A 52 9.87 13.15 -0.68
N ALA A 53 9.44 11.89 -0.57
CA ALA A 53 10.34 10.75 -0.79
C ALA A 53 10.86 10.69 -2.24
N VAL A 54 10.02 11.04 -3.23
CA VAL A 54 10.42 11.15 -4.64
C VAL A 54 11.43 12.27 -4.84
N ASP A 55 11.22 13.44 -4.23
CA ASP A 55 12.15 14.56 -4.34
C ASP A 55 13.51 14.24 -3.69
N VAL A 56 13.52 13.57 -2.53
CA VAL A 56 14.76 13.08 -1.90
C VAL A 56 15.48 12.07 -2.80
N ALA A 57 14.77 11.13 -3.42
CA ALA A 57 15.40 10.16 -4.33
C ALA A 57 16.02 10.86 -5.56
N ARG A 58 15.36 11.89 -6.10
CA ARG A 58 15.89 12.73 -7.20
C ARG A 58 17.09 13.53 -6.76
N GLU A 59 17.08 14.11 -5.57
CA GLU A 59 18.23 14.83 -5.00
C GLU A 59 19.45 13.91 -4.83
N ILE A 60 19.25 12.72 -4.27
CA ILE A 60 20.34 11.74 -4.05
C ILE A 60 20.94 11.28 -5.38
N THR A 61 20.12 11.07 -6.40
CA THR A 61 20.56 10.54 -7.69
C THR A 61 21.01 11.60 -8.68
N GLY A 62 20.61 12.87 -8.47
CA GLY A 62 20.71 13.93 -9.47
C GLY A 62 19.75 13.74 -10.67
N SER A 63 18.87 12.75 -10.63
CA SER A 63 17.94 12.46 -11.72
C SER A 63 16.79 13.48 -11.74
N PRO A 64 16.41 14.02 -12.92
CA PRO A 64 15.25 14.90 -13.02
C PRO A 64 13.94 14.15 -12.77
N ASP A 65 13.92 12.83 -12.83
CA ASP A 65 12.73 12.01 -12.73
C ASP A 65 12.98 10.62 -12.12
N VAL A 66 11.89 9.88 -11.85
CA VAL A 66 11.92 8.51 -11.32
C VAL A 66 10.98 7.57 -12.07
N ASN A 67 11.30 6.28 -12.03
CA ASN A 67 10.34 5.21 -12.26
C ASN A 67 9.74 4.79 -10.92
N MET A 68 8.44 4.53 -10.87
CA MET A 68 7.76 4.11 -9.65
C MET A 68 7.13 2.73 -9.78
N TRP A 69 7.16 1.98 -8.68
CA TRP A 69 6.45 0.71 -8.57
C TRP A 69 5.54 0.76 -7.35
N GLY A 70 4.26 0.43 -7.54
CA GLY A 70 3.24 0.42 -6.50
C GLY A 70 2.64 -0.97 -6.33
N SER A 71 2.45 -1.40 -5.08
CA SER A 71 1.77 -2.65 -4.76
C SER A 71 0.67 -2.48 -3.73
N CYS A 72 -0.43 -3.22 -3.89
CA CYS A 72 -1.58 -3.19 -2.99
C CYS A 72 -2.06 -1.74 -2.70
N SER A 73 -2.17 -1.35 -1.43
CA SER A 73 -2.53 0.01 -1.01
C SER A 73 -1.46 1.05 -1.35
N GLY A 74 -0.19 0.65 -1.49
CA GLY A 74 0.87 1.51 -2.02
C GLY A 74 0.61 1.90 -3.47
N GLY A 75 -0.02 1.02 -4.27
CA GLY A 75 -0.55 1.36 -5.59
C GLY A 75 -1.66 2.39 -5.50
N MET A 76 -2.65 2.22 -4.62
CA MET A 76 -3.72 3.22 -4.46
C MET A 76 -3.17 4.63 -4.13
N CYS A 77 -2.16 4.69 -3.25
CA CYS A 77 -1.47 5.94 -2.93
C CYS A 77 -0.70 6.51 -4.14
N LEU A 78 0.02 5.66 -4.89
CA LEU A 78 0.70 6.05 -6.12
C LEU A 78 -0.28 6.61 -7.16
N ALA A 79 -1.45 5.99 -7.34
CA ALA A 79 -2.47 6.47 -8.28
C ALA A 79 -2.98 7.87 -7.92
N ALA A 80 -3.27 8.10 -6.64
CA ALA A 80 -3.66 9.42 -6.14
C ALA A 80 -2.54 10.46 -6.33
N TYR A 81 -1.30 10.08 -6.06
CA TYR A 81 -0.12 10.93 -6.27
C TYR A 81 0.07 11.32 -7.74
N LEU A 82 -0.05 10.37 -8.68
CA LEU A 82 0.03 10.66 -10.12
C LEU A 82 -1.07 11.62 -10.57
N GLY A 83 -2.30 11.44 -10.08
CA GLY A 83 -3.40 12.37 -10.36
C GLY A 83 -3.10 13.78 -9.84
N TRP A 84 -2.50 13.89 -8.66
CA TRP A 84 -2.08 15.16 -8.07
C TRP A 84 -0.94 15.82 -8.85
N LEU A 85 0.08 15.07 -9.28
CA LEU A 85 1.15 15.59 -10.16
C LEU A 85 0.59 16.08 -11.50
N ALA A 86 -0.32 15.31 -12.10
CA ALA A 86 -0.96 15.68 -13.36
C ALA A 86 -1.73 17.00 -13.24
N ALA A 87 -2.47 17.19 -12.15
CA ALA A 87 -3.18 18.44 -11.86
C ALA A 87 -2.23 19.65 -11.68
N LYS A 88 -1.01 19.42 -11.19
CA LYS A 88 0.04 20.44 -11.07
C LYS A 88 0.88 20.65 -12.34
N GLY A 89 0.75 19.76 -13.33
CA GLY A 89 1.62 19.75 -14.51
C GLY A 89 3.05 19.28 -14.23
N ASP A 90 3.29 18.60 -13.10
CA ASP A 90 4.62 18.09 -12.73
C ASP A 90 4.88 16.74 -13.43
N ARG A 91 6.12 16.56 -13.93
CA ARG A 91 6.54 15.43 -14.78
C ARG A 91 7.68 14.62 -14.17
N LYS A 92 7.87 14.67 -12.84
CA LYS A 92 8.93 13.94 -12.14
C LYS A 92 8.78 12.41 -12.05
N VAL A 93 7.71 11.83 -12.60
CA VAL A 93 7.52 10.37 -12.71
C VAL A 93 7.32 10.02 -14.18
N VAL A 94 8.19 9.14 -14.72
CA VAL A 94 8.19 8.80 -16.16
C VAL A 94 7.51 7.47 -16.43
N ASN A 95 7.81 6.43 -15.66
CA ASN A 95 7.18 5.12 -15.80
C ASN A 95 6.61 4.62 -14.48
N THR A 96 5.58 3.80 -14.58
CA THR A 96 4.92 3.18 -13.43
C THR A 96 4.71 1.69 -13.65
N SER A 97 4.93 0.88 -12.63
CA SER A 97 4.60 -0.54 -12.62
C SER A 97 3.70 -0.85 -11.43
N TRP A 98 2.73 -1.75 -11.63
CA TRP A 98 1.64 -1.99 -10.69
C TRP A 98 1.53 -3.48 -10.38
N ALA A 99 1.50 -3.85 -9.10
CA ALA A 99 1.38 -5.24 -8.68
C ALA A 99 0.25 -5.40 -7.66
N VAL A 100 -0.77 -6.21 -8.01
CA VAL A 100 -1.90 -6.55 -7.11
C VAL A 100 -2.57 -5.33 -6.47
N CYS A 101 -2.76 -4.27 -7.26
CA CYS A 101 -3.37 -3.01 -6.83
C CYS A 101 -4.85 -2.97 -7.21
N VAL A 102 -5.70 -2.50 -6.31
CA VAL A 102 -7.10 -2.19 -6.62
C VAL A 102 -7.17 -0.71 -7.01
N LEU A 103 -7.45 -0.42 -8.28
CA LEU A 103 -7.61 0.95 -8.78
C LEU A 103 -9.09 1.29 -9.06
N ASP A 104 -9.86 0.32 -9.53
CA ASP A 104 -11.31 0.41 -9.60
C ASP A 104 -11.92 -0.10 -8.30
N THR A 105 -12.20 0.84 -7.39
CA THR A 105 -12.80 0.50 -6.10
C THR A 105 -14.28 0.14 -6.20
N GLN A 106 -14.97 0.58 -7.26
CA GLN A 106 -16.39 0.27 -7.42
C GLN A 106 -16.55 -1.20 -7.84
N ALA A 107 -15.85 -1.62 -8.89
CA ALA A 107 -15.83 -3.02 -9.32
C ALA A 107 -15.32 -3.93 -8.19
N ALA A 108 -14.31 -3.51 -7.43
CA ALA A 108 -13.82 -4.30 -6.28
C ALA A 108 -14.87 -4.48 -5.17
N VAL A 109 -15.80 -3.54 -5.01
CA VAL A 109 -16.90 -3.66 -4.05
C VAL A 109 -18.05 -4.48 -4.62
N GLU A 110 -18.35 -4.36 -5.90
CA GLU A 110 -19.48 -5.08 -6.53
C GLU A 110 -19.14 -6.55 -6.80
N ASP A 111 -17.91 -6.85 -7.23
CA ASP A 111 -17.51 -8.15 -7.78
C ASP A 111 -16.63 -9.01 -6.85
N SER A 112 -16.41 -8.58 -5.60
CA SER A 112 -15.57 -9.34 -4.68
C SER A 112 -16.20 -9.55 -3.30
N THR A 113 -15.65 -10.52 -2.55
CA THR A 113 -16.05 -10.81 -1.16
C THR A 113 -15.91 -9.58 -0.24
N LEU A 114 -15.10 -8.58 -0.63
CA LEU A 114 -15.02 -7.28 0.06
C LEU A 114 -16.37 -6.56 0.09
N GLY A 115 -17.16 -6.69 -0.98
CA GLY A 115 -18.50 -6.13 -1.08
C GLY A 115 -19.45 -6.56 0.04
N LEU A 116 -19.34 -7.81 0.47
CA LEU A 116 -20.20 -8.38 1.52
C LEU A 116 -20.01 -7.71 2.89
N PHE A 117 -18.84 -7.12 3.12
CA PHE A 117 -18.52 -6.39 4.36
C PHE A 117 -18.67 -4.87 4.21
N ASN A 118 -18.96 -4.37 3.00
CA ASN A 118 -18.95 -2.95 2.67
C ASN A 118 -20.35 -2.30 2.74
N SER A 119 -21.09 -2.54 3.81
CA SER A 119 -22.37 -1.85 4.05
C SER A 119 -22.16 -0.42 4.58
N PRO A 120 -23.09 0.53 4.34
CA PRO A 120 -23.02 1.86 4.94
C PRO A 120 -22.93 1.83 6.48
N ALA A 121 -23.55 0.84 7.13
CA ALA A 121 -23.52 0.68 8.58
C ALA A 121 -22.12 0.25 9.08
N THR A 122 -21.49 -0.73 8.42
CA THR A 122 -20.15 -1.20 8.76
C THR A 122 -19.10 -0.13 8.50
N ILE A 123 -19.20 0.64 7.41
CA ILE A 123 -18.33 1.80 7.15
C ILE A 123 -18.46 2.85 8.26
N ARG A 124 -19.68 3.22 8.66
CA ARG A 124 -19.89 4.20 9.74
C ARG A 124 -19.32 3.71 11.06
N ALA A 125 -19.54 2.45 11.42
CA ALA A 125 -19.00 1.85 12.62
C ALA A 125 -17.47 1.82 12.62
N ALA A 126 -16.86 1.48 11.48
CA ALA A 126 -15.40 1.49 11.32
C ALA A 126 -14.82 2.90 11.47
N LYS A 127 -15.43 3.92 10.84
CA LYS A 127 -15.04 5.32 11.00
C LYS A 127 -15.14 5.81 12.44
N ALA A 128 -16.25 5.53 13.12
CA ALA A 128 -16.46 5.91 14.51
C ALA A 128 -15.49 5.21 15.48
N ARG A 129 -15.12 3.96 15.20
CA ARG A 129 -14.13 3.23 15.99
C ARG A 129 -12.73 3.80 15.78
N SER A 130 -12.35 4.04 14.53
CA SER A 130 -11.06 4.65 14.17
C SER A 130 -10.92 6.04 14.82
N SER A 131 -11.95 6.89 14.75
CA SER A 131 -11.90 8.24 15.33
C SER A 131 -11.79 8.25 16.85
N ARG A 132 -12.39 7.27 17.55
CA ARG A 132 -12.25 7.11 19.00
C ARG A 132 -10.86 6.62 19.42
N LYS A 133 -10.28 5.67 18.68
CA LYS A 133 -8.98 5.06 18.98
C LYS A 133 -7.80 5.90 18.47
N GLY A 134 -8.04 6.73 17.46
CA GLY A 134 -7.04 7.56 16.77
C GLY A 134 -6.24 6.82 15.70
N PHE A 135 -6.40 5.51 15.53
CA PHE A 135 -5.79 4.73 14.44
C PHE A 135 -6.45 3.35 14.34
N VAL A 136 -6.27 2.67 13.21
CA VAL A 136 -6.62 1.26 13.04
C VAL A 136 -5.39 0.42 13.39
N SER A 137 -5.52 -0.49 14.36
CA SER A 137 -4.40 -1.33 14.78
C SER A 137 -4.05 -2.40 13.74
N GLY A 138 -2.81 -2.90 13.81
CA GLY A 138 -2.35 -3.96 12.92
C GLY A 138 -3.16 -5.25 13.04
N GLU A 139 -3.67 -5.56 14.24
CA GLU A 139 -4.52 -6.71 14.52
C GLU A 139 -5.90 -6.56 13.87
N GLU A 140 -6.57 -5.41 14.06
CA GLU A 140 -7.86 -5.13 13.42
C GLU A 140 -7.76 -5.22 11.90
N MET A 141 -6.67 -4.70 11.32
CA MET A 141 -6.43 -4.80 9.90
C MET A 141 -6.16 -6.26 9.48
N ALA A 142 -5.33 -7.00 10.21
CA ALA A 142 -5.06 -8.40 9.94
C ALA A 142 -6.33 -9.27 9.98
N SER A 143 -7.20 -9.04 10.96
CA SER A 143 -8.51 -9.69 11.03
C SER A 143 -9.36 -9.38 9.79
N MET A 144 -9.47 -8.11 9.38
CA MET A 144 -10.22 -7.74 8.17
C MET A 144 -9.68 -8.44 6.91
N PHE A 145 -8.36 -8.50 6.74
CA PHE A 145 -7.75 -9.19 5.59
C PHE A 145 -7.93 -10.71 5.64
N ALA A 146 -7.88 -11.33 6.83
CA ALA A 146 -8.15 -12.76 6.99
C ALA A 146 -9.59 -13.12 6.57
N TRP A 147 -10.56 -12.26 6.87
CA TRP A 147 -11.96 -12.42 6.45
C TRP A 147 -12.21 -12.12 4.97
N LEU A 148 -11.30 -11.40 4.30
CA LEU A 148 -11.40 -11.08 2.87
C LEU A 148 -10.99 -12.23 1.96
N ARG A 149 -10.13 -13.14 2.43
CA ARG A 149 -9.74 -14.36 1.71
C ARG A 149 -9.60 -15.55 2.66
N PRO A 150 -10.71 -16.03 3.26
CA PRO A 150 -10.64 -17.10 4.26
C PRO A 150 -10.04 -18.40 3.71
N ASN A 151 -10.26 -18.71 2.41
CA ASN A 151 -9.67 -19.89 1.78
C ASN A 151 -8.14 -19.78 1.56
N ASP A 152 -7.63 -18.59 1.19
CA ASP A 152 -6.19 -18.42 0.93
C ASP A 152 -5.37 -18.21 2.20
N LEU A 153 -5.94 -17.56 3.23
CA LEU A 153 -5.21 -17.08 4.40
C LEU A 153 -5.42 -17.93 5.66
N ILE A 154 -6.51 -18.71 5.72
CA ILE A 154 -6.80 -19.60 6.86
C ILE A 154 -6.76 -21.06 6.39
N TRP A 155 -7.48 -21.39 5.32
CA TRP A 155 -7.63 -22.78 4.88
C TRP A 155 -6.37 -23.38 4.25
N ASN A 156 -5.68 -22.67 3.35
CA ASN A 156 -4.39 -23.16 2.80
C ASN A 156 -3.30 -23.33 3.87
N TYR A 157 -3.30 -22.53 4.93
CA TYR A 157 -2.36 -22.69 6.05
C TYR A 157 -2.72 -23.90 6.92
N PHE A 158 -4.01 -24.19 7.08
CA PHE A 158 -4.49 -25.37 7.80
C PHE A 158 -4.27 -26.66 7.00
N VAL A 159 -4.54 -26.65 5.70
CA VAL A 159 -4.33 -27.80 4.80
C VAL A 159 -2.85 -28.10 4.60
N ASN A 160 -1.97 -27.11 4.38
CA ASN A 160 -0.55 -27.38 4.15
C ASN A 160 0.26 -27.73 5.42
N ASN A 161 -0.25 -27.48 6.62
CA ASN A 161 0.46 -27.75 7.88
C ASN A 161 -0.14 -28.88 8.73
N TYR A 162 -1.42 -29.24 8.53
CA TYR A 162 -2.10 -30.22 9.38
C TYR A 162 -2.82 -31.36 8.64
N LEU A 163 -2.98 -31.27 7.31
CA LEU A 163 -3.46 -32.36 6.44
C LEU A 163 -2.32 -32.80 5.50
#